data_AF-A0A7S2RUH0-F1
#
_entry.id   AF-A0A7S2RUH0-F1
#
_cell.length_a   1.000
_cell.length_b   1.000
_cell.length_c   1.000
_cell.angle_alpha   90.00
_cell.angle_beta   90.00
_cell.angle_gamma   90.00
#
_symmetry.space_group_name_H-M   'P 1'
#
loop_
_entity.id
_entity.type
_entity.pdbx_description
1 polymer ?
#
loop_
_entity_poly.entity_id
_entity_poly.type
_entity_poly.pdbx_seq_one_letter_code
_entity_poly.pdbx_strand_id
1 'polypeptide(L)'
;MPYGCKLRSRNNRGYGFVYLLKPTPELWVKSLNHRTQIIHELDIAHITCQLQLRPNMVVLEAGTGSGAMSHAICRIVAPHGTLHTYDFHQDRANQARGDFQKNGLDHLIHVHHADVCQVGFQHITHKAHAIF
;
A
#
# COMPACT_ATOMS: atom_id res chain seq x y z
N MET A 1 18.19 -7.67 15.75
CA MET A 1 17.86 -9.12 15.78
C MET A 1 17.27 -9.49 14.42
N PRO A 2 17.52 -10.70 13.89
CA PRO A 2 16.97 -11.10 12.60
C PRO A 2 15.44 -11.26 12.67
N TYR A 3 14.76 -11.07 11.54
CA TYR A 3 13.35 -11.45 11.41
C TYR A 3 13.17 -12.96 11.65
N GLY A 4 12.03 -13.35 12.20
CA GLY A 4 11.70 -14.70 12.63
C GLY A 4 12.09 -15.02 14.08
N CYS A 5 12.84 -14.14 14.77
CA CYS A 5 13.24 -14.40 16.15
C CYS A 5 12.10 -14.27 17.16
N LYS A 6 12.18 -15.07 18.23
CA LYS A 6 11.31 -15.00 19.41
C LYS A 6 11.88 -14.01 20.41
N LEU A 7 11.15 -12.93 20.65
CA LEU A 7 11.49 -11.91 21.64
C LEU A 7 10.74 -12.19 22.93
N ARG A 8 11.46 -12.27 24.05
CA ARG A 8 10.86 -12.44 25.39
C ARG A 8 10.77 -11.10 26.10
N SER A 9 9.71 -10.91 26.89
CA SER A 9 9.57 -9.71 27.71
C SER A 9 10.72 -9.59 28.72
N ARG A 10 11.22 -8.36 28.92
CA ARG A 10 12.36 -8.07 29.82
C ARG A 10 12.01 -8.22 31.30
N ASN A 11 10.73 -8.12 31.66
CA ASN A 11 10.28 -8.33 33.03
C ASN A 11 10.22 -9.84 33.34
N ASN A 12 11.03 -10.27 34.31
CA ASN A 12 11.26 -11.66 34.75
C ASN A 12 10.01 -12.39 35.31
N ARG A 13 8.79 -11.97 34.96
CA ARG A 13 7.53 -12.62 35.32
C ARG A 13 7.09 -13.67 34.29
N GLY A 14 7.87 -13.93 33.24
CA GLY A 14 7.89 -15.22 32.56
C GLY A 14 6.80 -15.53 31.51
N TYR A 15 5.73 -14.76 31.35
CA TYR A 15 4.56 -15.26 30.60
C TYR A 15 4.31 -14.71 29.19
N GLY A 16 5.13 -13.78 28.66
CA GLY A 16 4.90 -13.17 27.34
C GLY A 16 6.10 -13.25 26.38
N PHE A 17 5.83 -13.60 25.12
CA PHE A 17 6.79 -13.48 24.02
C PHE A 17 6.09 -12.94 22.77
N VAL A 18 6.87 -12.37 21.84
CA VAL A 18 6.40 -11.98 20.50
C VAL A 18 7.35 -12.51 19.43
N TYR A 19 6.86 -12.67 18.21
CA TYR A 19 7.69 -12.98 17.04
C TYR A 19 7.90 -11.72 16.21
N LEU A 20 9.16 -11.45 15.84
CA LEU A 20 9.49 -10.33 14.97
C LEU A 20 9.36 -10.76 13.51
N LEU A 21 8.30 -10.33 12.81
CA LEU A 21 8.08 -10.68 11.41
C LEU A 21 8.58 -9.59 10.46
N LYS A 22 9.06 -9.99 9.28
CA LYS A 22 9.41 -9.03 8.22
C LYS A 22 8.12 -8.42 7.68
N PRO A 23 8.02 -7.08 7.51
CA PRO A 23 6.85 -6.46 6.94
C PRO A 23 6.55 -6.99 5.53
N THR A 24 5.29 -7.32 5.28
CA THR A 24 4.74 -7.58 3.95
C THR A 24 3.42 -6.81 3.81
N PRO A 25 2.94 -6.52 2.60
CA PRO A 25 1.62 -5.96 2.39
C PRO A 25 0.49 -6.68 3.15
N GLU A 26 0.48 -8.01 3.21
CA GLU A 26 -0.52 -8.78 3.96
C GLU A 26 -0.45 -8.51 5.47
N LEU A 27 0.74 -8.54 6.06
CA LEU A 27 0.93 -8.23 7.48
C LEU A 27 0.64 -6.76 7.79
N TRP A 28 0.98 -5.86 6.86
CA TRP A 28 0.69 -4.44 6.97
C TRP A 28 -0.82 -4.19 6.96
N VAL A 29 -1.55 -4.83 6.04
CA VAL A 29 -3.02 -4.73 5.96
C VAL A 29 -3.71 -5.11 7.27
N LYS A 30 -3.17 -6.08 8.02
CA LYS A 30 -3.71 -6.48 9.33
C LYS A 30 -3.40 -5.51 10.47
N SER A 31 -2.41 -4.62 10.31
CA SER A 31 -1.90 -3.76 11.37
C SER A 31 -1.99 -2.27 11.07
N LEU A 32 -2.44 -1.89 9.87
CA LEU A 32 -2.60 -0.50 9.48
C LEU A 32 -3.68 0.20 10.30
N ASN A 33 -3.56 1.52 10.43
CA ASN A 33 -4.58 2.34 11.03
C ASN A 33 -5.71 2.56 10.03
N HIS A 34 -6.87 1.96 10.30
CA HIS A 34 -8.05 2.08 9.43
C HIS A 34 -8.58 3.50 9.41
N ARG A 35 -8.64 4.09 8.21
CA ARG A 35 -9.31 5.37 7.92
C ARG A 35 -10.57 5.18 7.09
N THR A 36 -10.65 4.05 6.39
CA THR A 36 -11.73 3.66 5.50
C THR A 36 -11.97 2.16 5.64
N GLN A 37 -13.08 1.67 5.07
CA GLN A 37 -13.16 0.26 4.71
C GLN A 37 -12.01 -0.08 3.76
N ILE A 38 -11.43 -1.28 3.91
CA ILE A 38 -10.30 -1.73 3.10
C ILE A 38 -10.65 -2.99 2.31
N ILE A 39 -9.80 -3.27 1.32
CA ILE A 39 -9.80 -4.51 0.53
C ILE A 39 -8.88 -5.50 1.24
N HIS A 40 -9.35 -6.74 1.38
CA HIS A 40 -8.60 -7.80 2.05
C HIS A 40 -7.87 -8.70 1.05
N GLU A 41 -7.00 -9.55 1.59
CA GLU A 41 -5.97 -10.30 0.86
C GLU A 41 -6.51 -11.15 -0.30
N LEU A 42 -7.68 -11.76 -0.14
CA LEU A 42 -8.31 -12.58 -1.19
C LEU A 42 -8.75 -11.73 -2.39
N ASP A 43 -9.39 -10.59 -2.12
CA ASP A 43 -9.82 -9.68 -3.17
C ASP A 43 -8.62 -9.01 -3.84
N ILE A 44 -7.62 -8.59 -3.06
CA ILE A 44 -6.35 -8.06 -3.58
C ILE A 44 -5.71 -9.10 -4.52
N ALA A 45 -5.60 -10.36 -4.10
CA ALA A 45 -5.01 -11.41 -4.92
C ALA A 45 -5.80 -11.63 -6.23
N HIS A 46 -7.13 -11.63 -6.15
CA HIS A 46 -7.98 -11.78 -7.32
C HIS A 46 -7.83 -10.59 -8.29
N ILE A 47 -7.96 -9.36 -7.79
CA ILE A 47 -7.89 -8.13 -8.59
C ILE A 47 -6.53 -8.01 -9.25
N THR A 48 -5.43 -8.18 -8.50
CA THR A 48 -4.08 -8.06 -9.05
C THR A 48 -3.80 -9.10 -10.13
N CYS A 49 -4.36 -10.31 -10.00
CA CYS A 49 -4.30 -11.36 -11.01
C CYS A 49 -5.10 -10.99 -12.28
N GLN A 50 -6.34 -10.52 -12.12
CA GLN A 50 -7.20 -10.12 -13.24
C GLN A 50 -6.64 -8.91 -14.01
N LEU A 51 -6.04 -7.95 -13.29
CA LEU A 51 -5.33 -6.81 -13.88
C LEU A 51 -3.96 -7.18 -14.48
N GLN A 52 -3.52 -8.44 -14.33
CA GLN A 52 -2.23 -8.95 -14.81
C GLN A 52 -1.05 -8.08 -14.36
N LEU A 53 -1.10 -7.58 -13.12
CA LEU A 53 -0.07 -6.71 -12.60
C LEU A 53 1.26 -7.46 -12.55
N ARG A 54 2.31 -6.80 -13.03
CA ARG A 54 3.68 -7.34 -13.08
C ARG A 54 4.71 -6.24 -12.82
N PRO A 55 5.97 -6.60 -12.56
CA PRO A 55 7.05 -5.64 -12.39
C PRO A 55 7.11 -4.61 -13.51
N ASN A 56 7.49 -3.38 -13.14
CA ASN A 56 7.71 -2.24 -14.03
C ASN A 56 6.46 -1.66 -14.70
N MET A 57 5.27 -2.08 -14.28
CA MET A 57 4.03 -1.45 -14.72
C MET A 57 3.79 -0.10 -14.04
N VAL A 58 3.26 0.83 -14.82
CA VAL A 58 2.57 2.04 -14.34
C VAL A 58 1.10 1.69 -14.09
N VAL A 59 0.61 1.92 -12.87
CA VAL A 59 -0.75 1.61 -12.43
C VAL A 59 -1.41 2.87 -11.88
N LEU A 60 -2.70 3.05 -12.17
CA LEU A 60 -3.53 4.11 -11.58
C LEU A 60 -4.44 3.51 -10.53
N GLU A 61 -4.63 4.20 -9.41
CA GLU A 61 -5.55 3.80 -8.33
C GLU A 61 -6.43 4.98 -7.92
N ALA A 62 -7.74 4.78 -7.80
CA ALA A 62 -8.64 5.72 -7.13
C ALA A 62 -9.78 4.97 -6.42
N GLY A 63 -9.98 5.05 -5.10
CA GLY A 63 -9.36 5.93 -4.11
C GLY A 63 -8.20 5.32 -3.29
N THR A 64 -7.25 6.15 -2.84
CA THR A 64 -6.13 5.71 -1.97
C THR A 64 -6.60 5.12 -0.63
N GLY A 65 -7.54 5.79 0.05
CA GLY A 65 -8.11 5.34 1.31
C GLY A 65 -7.07 5.05 2.40
N SER A 66 -7.10 3.83 2.95
CA SER A 66 -6.13 3.40 3.97
C SER A 66 -4.83 2.80 3.37
N GLY A 67 -4.71 2.72 2.05
CA GLY A 67 -3.48 2.29 1.36
C GLY A 67 -3.24 0.78 1.33
N ALA A 68 -4.24 -0.05 1.64
CA ALA A 68 -4.13 -1.51 1.64
C ALA A 68 -3.74 -2.06 0.26
N MET A 69 -4.52 -1.72 -0.76
CA MET A 69 -4.27 -2.13 -2.15
C MET A 69 -3.00 -1.47 -2.69
N SER A 70 -2.74 -0.20 -2.37
CA SER A 70 -1.54 0.53 -2.77
C SER A 70 -0.25 -0.20 -2.38
N HIS A 71 -0.16 -0.73 -1.16
CA HIS A 71 1.02 -1.51 -0.72
C HIS A 71 1.20 -2.80 -1.54
N ALA A 72 0.10 -3.47 -1.87
CA ALA A 72 0.14 -4.68 -2.69
C ALA A 72 0.60 -4.39 -4.12
N ILE A 73 0.06 -3.33 -4.74
CA ILE A 73 0.45 -2.87 -6.08
C ILE A 73 1.94 -2.48 -6.08
N CYS A 74 2.39 -1.65 -5.13
CA CYS A 74 3.80 -1.23 -5.05
C CYS A 74 4.77 -2.41 -4.99
N ARG A 75 4.44 -3.45 -4.21
CA ARG A 75 5.26 -4.68 -4.17
C ARG A 75 5.33 -5.37 -5.53
N ILE A 76 4.24 -5.43 -6.27
CA ILE A 76 4.16 -6.13 -7.55
C ILE A 76 4.89 -5.37 -8.65
N VAL A 77 4.74 -4.04 -8.70
CA VAL A 77 5.30 -3.21 -9.78
C VAL A 77 6.77 -2.83 -9.56
N ALA A 78 7.30 -3.02 -8.34
CA ALA A 78 8.72 -2.86 -8.06
C ALA A 78 9.61 -3.69 -9.02
N PRO A 79 10.84 -3.26 -9.33
CA PRO A 79 11.53 -2.09 -8.75
C PRO A 79 11.40 -0.78 -9.56
N HIS A 80 10.93 -0.82 -10.81
CA HIS A 80 10.89 0.37 -11.68
C HIS A 80 9.48 0.79 -12.11
N GLY A 81 8.46 0.11 -11.60
CA GLY A 81 7.08 0.49 -11.85
C GLY A 81 6.67 1.71 -11.03
N THR A 82 5.45 2.16 -11.24
CA THR A 82 4.96 3.36 -10.55
C THR A 82 3.47 3.26 -10.32
N LEU A 83 3.03 3.56 -9.10
CA LEU A 83 1.63 3.72 -8.75
C LEU A 83 1.29 5.20 -8.64
N HIS A 84 0.31 5.67 -9.40
CA HIS A 84 -0.32 6.96 -9.19
C HIS A 84 -1.66 6.73 -8.51
N THR A 85 -1.76 7.10 -7.23
CA THR A 85 -2.97 6.92 -6.43
C THR A 85 -3.62 8.26 -6.13
N TYR A 86 -4.94 8.31 -6.13
CA TYR A 86 -5.73 9.54 -6.01
C TYR A 86 -6.73 9.40 -4.86
N ASP A 87 -6.85 10.42 -4.02
CA ASP A 87 -7.94 10.54 -3.04
C ASP A 87 -8.48 11.96 -3.08
N PHE A 88 -9.81 12.12 -3.12
CA PHE A 88 -10.46 13.42 -3.12
C PHE A 88 -10.43 14.09 -1.74
N HIS A 89 -10.12 13.33 -0.67
CA HIS A 89 -10.05 13.84 0.69
C HIS A 89 -8.60 14.16 1.07
N GLN A 90 -8.29 15.46 1.17
CA GLN A 90 -6.95 15.96 1.43
C GLN A 90 -6.26 15.32 2.64
N ASP A 91 -6.95 15.22 3.79
CA ASP A 91 -6.34 14.63 4.99
C ASP A 91 -5.98 13.16 4.82
N ARG A 92 -6.77 12.38 4.06
CA ARG A 92 -6.46 10.98 3.78
C ARG A 92 -5.27 10.86 2.84
N ALA A 93 -5.23 11.68 1.79
CA ALA A 93 -4.08 11.74 0.88
C ALA A 93 -2.79 12.09 1.63
N ASN A 94 -2.84 13.06 2.55
CA ASN A 94 -1.68 13.46 3.36
C ASN A 94 -1.21 12.37 4.32
N GLN A 95 -2.16 11.71 5.01
CA GLN A 95 -1.84 10.58 5.90
C GLN A 95 -1.24 9.40 5.13
N ALA A 96 -1.84 9.04 3.99
CA ALA A 96 -1.33 7.97 3.13
C ALA A 96 0.09 8.28 2.63
N ARG A 97 0.36 9.53 2.19
CA ARG A 97 1.72 9.97 1.81
C ARG A 97 2.72 9.78 2.95
N GLY A 98 2.34 10.12 4.18
CA GLY A 98 3.17 9.92 5.36
C GLY A 98 3.43 8.44 5.66
N ASP A 99 2.42 7.58 5.50
CA ASP A 99 2.56 6.12 5.68
C ASP A 99 3.51 5.52 4.63
N PHE A 100 3.35 5.89 3.35
CA PHE A 100 4.21 5.40 2.26
C PHE A 100 5.67 5.84 2.43
N GLN A 101 5.91 7.07 2.86
CA GLN A 101 7.25 7.55 3.16
C GLN A 101 7.88 6.77 4.33
N LYS A 102 7.14 6.54 5.42
CA LYS A 102 7.62 5.74 6.56
C LYS A 102 7.95 4.30 6.17
N ASN A 103 7.21 3.76 5.20
CA ASN A 103 7.40 2.41 4.68
C ASN A 103 8.42 2.34 3.54
N GLY A 104 9.04 3.46 3.15
CA GLY A 104 10.07 3.54 2.12
C GLY A 104 9.55 3.26 0.69
N LEU A 105 8.27 3.55 0.43
CA LEU A 105 7.62 3.31 -0.86
C LEU A 105 7.54 4.56 -1.75
N ASP A 106 8.02 5.71 -1.27
CA ASP A 106 7.96 7.02 -1.92
C ASP A 106 8.58 7.07 -3.33
N HIS A 107 9.52 6.17 -3.62
CA HIS A 107 10.12 6.01 -4.95
C HIS A 107 9.24 5.25 -5.96
N LEU A 108 8.20 4.55 -5.51
CA LEU A 108 7.27 3.77 -6.35
C LEU A 108 5.86 4.37 -6.40
N ILE A 109 5.51 5.28 -5.50
CA ILE A 109 4.13 5.77 -5.37
C ILE A 109 4.03 7.29 -5.35
N HIS A 110 3.10 7.82 -6.15
CA HIS A 110 2.73 9.21 -6.19
C HIS A 110 1.29 9.39 -5.74
N VAL A 111 1.09 10.09 -4.62
CA VAL A 111 -0.25 10.37 -4.06
C VAL A 111 -0.72 11.75 -4.53
N HIS A 112 -1.87 11.77 -5.17
CA HIS A 112 -2.54 12.96 -5.71
C HIS A 112 -3.81 13.26 -4.91
N HIS A 113 -4.03 14.54 -4.62
CA HIS A 113 -5.30 15.00 -4.05
C HIS A 113 -6.17 15.55 -5.19
N ALA A 114 -7.13 14.75 -5.65
CA ALA A 114 -8.03 15.14 -6.74
C ALA A 114 -9.30 14.28 -6.75
N ASP A 115 -10.38 14.85 -7.27
CA ASP A 115 -11.60 14.12 -7.62
C ASP A 115 -11.49 13.57 -9.04
N VAL A 116 -11.17 12.27 -9.15
CA VAL A 116 -10.98 11.60 -10.44
C VAL A 116 -12.25 11.59 -11.28
N CYS A 117 -13.45 11.66 -10.68
CA CYS A 117 -14.70 11.71 -11.44
C CYS A 117 -14.89 13.06 -12.15
N GLN A 118 -14.31 14.14 -11.62
CA GLN A 118 -14.42 15.48 -12.20
C GLN A 118 -13.26 15.78 -13.16
N VAL A 119 -12.04 15.43 -12.74
CA VAL A 119 -10.83 15.87 -13.45
C VAL A 119 -10.04 14.75 -14.11
N GLY A 120 -10.47 13.50 -13.93
CA GLY A 120 -9.76 12.32 -14.41
C GLY A 120 -8.42 12.10 -13.71
N PHE A 121 -7.62 11.21 -14.31
CA PHE A 121 -6.25 10.94 -13.87
C PHE A 121 -5.28 11.98 -14.44
N GLN A 122 -5.29 13.16 -13.83
CA GLN A 122 -4.41 14.27 -14.22
C GLN A 122 -2.93 13.86 -14.18
N HIS A 123 -2.09 14.53 -14.97
CA HIS A 123 -0.64 14.26 -15.05
C HIS A 123 -0.23 12.90 -15.67
N ILE A 124 -1.19 12.11 -16.17
CA ILE A 124 -0.93 10.88 -16.93
C ILE A 124 -1.55 11.02 -18.31
N THR A 125 -0.74 11.25 -19.34
CA THR A 125 -1.28 11.48 -20.68
C THR A 125 -1.59 10.19 -21.44
N HIS A 126 -0.73 9.14 -21.48
CA HIS A 126 -1.03 7.90 -22.25
C HIS A 126 -0.26 6.63 -21.79
N LYS A 127 0.02 6.43 -20.49
CA LYS A 127 1.02 5.43 -20.03
C LYS A 127 0.60 4.43 -18.94
N ALA A 128 -0.68 4.32 -18.60
CA ALA A 128 -1.12 3.33 -17.61
C ALA A 128 -1.27 1.93 -18.24
N HIS A 129 -0.77 0.91 -17.55
CA HIS A 129 -0.95 -0.49 -17.94
C HIS A 129 -2.18 -1.12 -17.29
N ALA A 130 -2.60 -0.59 -16.14
CA ALA A 130 -3.78 -1.01 -15.42
C ALA A 130 -4.37 0.17 -14.64
N ILE A 131 -5.66 0.12 -14.39
CA ILE A 131 -6.41 1.07 -13.56
C ILE A 131 -7.19 0.25 -12.53
N PHE A 132 -7.07 0.64 -11.28
CA PHE A 132 -7.84 0.10 -10.17
C PHE A 132 -8.72 1.20 -9.55
#